data_AF-G9ZDA6-F1
#
_entry.id   AF-G9ZDA6-F1
#
_cell.length_a   1.000
_cell.length_b   1.000
_cell.length_c   1.000
_cell.angle_alpha   90.00
_cell.angle_beta   90.00
_cell.angle_gamma   90.00
#
_symmetry.space_group_name_H-M   'P 1'
#
loop_
_entity.id
_entity.type
_entity.pdbx_description
1 polymer ?
#
loop_
_entity_poly.entity_id
_entity_poly.type
_entity_poly.pdbx_seq_one_letter_code
_entity_poly.pdbx_strand_id
1 'polypeptide(L)'
;MLHLDRDDRHAISDGLQVRRLTPRECERLQGMPDDHTKIPWRGKPVDYCPDGPRYKAIGNAMAVPVMRWIGRRMQQYLEPFSPAT
;
A
#
# COMPACT_ATOMS: atom_id res chain seq x y z
N MET A 1 -9.43 2.08 4.97
CA MET A 1 -8.17 2.33 5.70
C MET A 1 -7.83 1.06 6.44
N LEU A 2 -6.86 0.30 5.94
CA LEU A 2 -6.35 -0.85 6.67
C LEU A 2 -5.31 -0.29 7.64
N HIS A 3 -5.68 -0.08 8.91
CA HIS A 3 -4.68 0.26 9.92
C HIS A 3 -3.59 -0.83 9.86
N LEU A 4 -2.39 -0.42 9.46
CA LEU A 4 -1.15 -1.21 9.48
C LEU A 4 -0.12 -0.33 10.18
N ASP A 5 -0.45 0.10 11.39
CA ASP A 5 0.46 0.84 12.25
C ASP A 5 1.36 -0.12 13.04
N ARG A 6 2.37 0.40 13.75
CA ARG A 6 3.30 -0.42 14.56
C ARG A 6 2.61 -1.31 15.61
N ASP A 7 1.36 -1.02 15.96
CA ASP A 7 0.53 -1.77 16.90
C ASP A 7 -0.34 -2.86 16.26
N ASP A 8 -0.45 -2.90 14.93
CA ASP A 8 -1.27 -3.93 14.28
C ASP A 8 -0.61 -5.31 14.42
N ARG A 9 -1.37 -6.24 15.04
CA ARG A 9 -0.91 -7.60 15.35
C ARG A 9 -1.09 -8.53 14.15
N HIS A 10 -0.53 -8.15 13.01
CA HIS A 10 -0.41 -9.04 11.86
C HIS A 10 0.92 -9.78 11.93
N ALA A 11 0.84 -11.09 12.14
CA ALA A 11 1.99 -11.95 12.22
C ALA A 11 1.83 -13.13 11.27
N ILE A 12 2.95 -13.61 10.75
CA ILE A 12 3.03 -14.86 10.01
C ILE A 12 3.81 -15.88 10.83
N SER A 13 3.41 -17.15 10.71
CA SER A 13 4.09 -18.29 11.32
C SER A 13 4.83 -19.05 10.23
N ASP A 14 6.13 -19.28 10.41
CA ASP A 14 6.94 -20.13 9.52
C ASP A 14 7.04 -21.59 10.01
N GLY A 15 6.18 -21.97 10.96
CA GLY A 15 6.15 -23.29 11.58
C GLY A 15 7.04 -23.41 12.82
N LEU A 16 7.99 -22.51 13.04
CA LEU A 16 8.88 -22.50 14.21
C LEU A 16 8.89 -21.16 14.96
N GLN A 17 8.62 -20.05 14.28
CA GLN A 17 8.58 -18.70 14.86
C GLN A 17 7.45 -17.84 14.28
N VAL A 18 6.98 -16.92 15.12
CA VAL A 18 6.00 -15.89 14.75
C VAL A 18 6.76 -14.59 14.49
N ARG A 19 6.67 -14.07 13.26
CA ARG A 19 7.29 -12.78 12.88
C ARG A 19 6.27 -11.80 12.33
N ARG A 20 6.61 -10.51 12.39
CA ARG A 20 5.84 -9.45 11.73
C ARG A 20 5.96 -9.57 10.20
N LEU A 21 4.93 -9.09 9.51
CA LEU A 21 5.01 -8.85 8.07
C LEU A 21 6.05 -7.79 7.78
N THR A 22 6.83 -7.97 6.73
CA THR A 22 7.75 -6.97 6.17
C THR A 22 6.97 -5.88 5.42
N PRO A 23 7.55 -4.69 5.18
CA PRO A 23 6.88 -3.66 4.40
C PRO A 23 6.50 -4.14 2.99
N ARG A 24 7.36 -4.96 2.36
CA ARG A 24 7.10 -5.52 1.03
C ARG A 24 5.93 -6.50 1.02
N GLU A 25 5.81 -7.33 2.06
CA GLU A 25 4.64 -8.20 2.20
C GLU A 25 3.35 -7.36 2.36
N CYS A 26 3.40 -6.28 3.14
CA CYS A 26 2.27 -5.36 3.28
C CYS A 26 1.93 -4.61 1.98
N GLU A 27 2.92 -4.18 1.18
CA GLU A 27 2.73 -3.59 -0.15
C GLU A 27 1.95 -4.55 -1.07
N ARG A 28 2.37 -5.81 -1.10
CA ARG A 28 1.70 -6.85 -1.89
C ARG A 28 0.27 -7.12 -1.42
N LEU A 29 0.03 -7.13 -0.11
CA LEU A 29 -1.32 -7.25 0.44
C LEU A 29 -2.23 -6.08 0.00
N GLN A 30 -1.68 -4.87 -0.10
CA GLN A 30 -2.40 -3.71 -0.65
C GLN A 30 -2.53 -3.73 -2.17
N GLY A 31 -1.85 -4.65 -2.87
CA GLY A 31 -1.78 -4.72 -4.33
C GLY A 31 -0.87 -3.66 -4.96
N MET A 32 0.07 -3.11 -4.20
CA MET A 32 1.12 -2.20 -4.67
C MET A 32 2.27 -2.99 -5.32
N PRO A 33 3.04 -2.36 -6.23
CA PRO A 33 4.31 -2.91 -6.69
C PRO A 33 5.31 -3.11 -5.55
N ASP A 34 6.28 -3.99 -5.74
CA ASP A 34 7.37 -4.18 -4.78
C ASP A 34 8.18 -2.89 -4.59
N ASP A 35 8.45 -2.54 -3.32
CA ASP A 35 9.18 -1.33 -2.91
C ASP A 35 8.53 -0.01 -3.32
N HIS A 36 7.23 -0.03 -3.60
CA HIS A 36 6.46 1.18 -3.94
C HIS A 36 6.57 2.28 -2.88
N THR A 37 6.70 1.92 -1.60
CA THR A 37 6.84 2.89 -0.50
C THR A 37 8.28 3.17 -0.09
N LYS A 38 9.27 2.56 -0.74
CA LYS A 38 10.71 2.76 -0.46
C LYS A 38 11.22 4.03 -1.14
N ILE A 39 10.85 5.19 -0.59
CA ILE A 39 11.20 6.52 -1.11
C ILE A 39 12.36 7.17 -0.34
N PRO A 40 13.08 8.16 -0.92
CA PRO A 40 14.08 8.93 -0.19
C PRO A 40 13.50 9.57 1.06
N TRP A 41 14.26 9.57 2.16
CA TRP A 41 13.77 10.03 3.47
C TRP A 41 14.72 11.04 4.09
N ARG A 42 14.21 12.24 4.40
CA ARG A 42 14.96 13.34 5.04
C ARG A 42 16.31 13.64 4.34
N GLY A 43 16.30 13.73 3.02
CA GLY A 43 17.49 14.00 2.20
C GLY A 43 18.45 12.82 2.05
N LYS A 44 18.13 11.64 2.61
CA LYS A 44 18.93 10.43 2.43
C LYS A 44 18.41 9.58 1.25
N PRO A 45 19.29 8.81 0.59
CA PRO A 45 18.91 7.86 -0.45
C PRO A 45 17.87 6.83 0.01
N VAL A 46 17.20 6.18 -0.96
CA VAL A 46 16.13 5.19 -0.73
C VAL A 46 16.54 4.03 0.19
N ASP A 47 17.82 3.66 0.22
CA ASP A 47 18.33 2.57 1.06
C ASP A 47 18.33 2.90 2.54
N TYR A 48 18.23 4.18 2.89
CA TYR A 48 18.11 4.66 4.27
C TYR A 48 16.65 4.95 4.67
N CYS A 49 15.68 4.55 3.84
CA CYS A 49 14.27 4.70 4.16
C CYS A 49 13.89 3.77 5.33
N PRO A 50 13.48 4.31 6.49
CA PRO A 50 13.12 3.48 7.62
C PRO A 50 11.76 2.81 7.39
N ASP A 51 11.58 1.60 7.96
CA ASP A 51 10.35 0.82 7.78
C ASP A 51 9.12 1.47 8.43
N GLY A 52 9.28 2.25 9.50
CA GLY A 52 8.15 2.89 10.20
C GLY A 52 7.28 3.76 9.29
N PRO A 53 7.86 4.75 8.59
CA PRO A 53 7.17 5.51 7.55
C PRO A 53 6.56 4.66 6.43
N ARG A 54 7.21 3.55 6.06
CA ARG A 54 6.65 2.62 5.06
C ARG A 54 5.37 1.98 5.57
N TYR A 55 5.37 1.35 6.75
CA TYR A 55 4.16 0.77 7.34
C TYR A 55 3.02 1.79 7.44
N LYS A 56 3.33 3.01 7.94
CA LYS A 56 2.34 4.08 8.04
C LYS A 56 1.77 4.49 6.68
N ALA A 57 2.60 4.59 5.64
CA ALA A 57 2.14 4.92 4.29
C ALA A 57 1.25 3.81 3.72
N ILE A 58 1.66 2.55 3.88
CA ILE A 58 0.91 1.38 3.40
C ILE A 58 -0.45 1.27 4.10
N GLY A 59 -0.50 1.47 5.42
CA GLY A 59 -1.75 1.40 6.19
C GLY A 59 -2.73 2.55 5.94
N ASN A 60 -2.21 3.76 5.73
CA ASN A 60 -3.06 4.89 5.35
C ASN A 60 -3.59 4.80 3.92
N ALA A 61 -3.01 3.94 3.08
CA ALA A 61 -3.46 3.76 1.72
C ALA A 61 -4.77 2.95 1.62
N MET A 62 -5.43 3.10 0.47
CA MET A 62 -6.54 2.26 0.05
C MET A 62 -6.01 1.10 -0.80
N ALA A 63 -6.58 -0.10 -0.63
CA ALA A 63 -6.18 -1.27 -1.38
C ALA A 63 -6.36 -1.03 -2.90
N VAL A 64 -5.28 -1.21 -3.66
CA VAL A 64 -5.21 -0.95 -5.11
C VAL A 64 -6.29 -1.71 -5.90
N PRO A 65 -6.60 -2.99 -5.62
CA PRO A 65 -7.64 -3.71 -6.35
C PRO A 65 -9.03 -3.09 -6.18
N VAL A 66 -9.33 -2.57 -4.98
CA VAL A 66 -10.62 -1.93 -4.67
C VAL A 66 -10.73 -0.59 -5.40
N MET A 67 -9.71 0.25 -5.30
CA MET A 67 -9.70 1.55 -5.98
C MET A 67 -9.77 1.40 -7.50
N ARG A 68 -9.09 0.38 -8.06
CA ARG A 68 -9.19 0.05 -9.50
C ARG A 68 -10.60 -0.33 -9.91
N TRP A 69 -11.33 -1.11 -9.10
CA TRP A 69 -12.70 -1.48 -9.38
C TRP A 69 -13.65 -0.27 -9.35
N ILE A 70 -13.52 0.59 -8.34
CA ILE A 70 -14.32 1.83 -8.23
C ILE A 70 -14.04 2.74 -9.42
N GLY A 71 -12.76 2.98 -9.76
CA GLY A 71 -12.37 3.86 -10.86
C GLY A 71 -12.95 3.43 -12.20
N ARG A 72 -12.97 2.12 -12.50
CA ARG A 72 -13.62 1.59 -13.72
C ARG A 72 -15.10 1.92 -13.81
N ARG A 73 -15.82 1.86 -12.69
CA ARG A 73 -17.24 2.22 -12.63
C ARG A 73 -17.42 3.72 -12.84
N MET A 74 -16.63 4.55 -12.16
CA MET A 74 -16.68 6.00 -12.35
C MET A 74 -16.42 6.38 -13.81
N GLN A 75 -15.42 5.77 -14.44
CA GLN A 75 -15.13 5.98 -15.86
C GLN A 75 -16.33 5.61 -16.76
N GLN A 76 -16.98 4.47 -16.51
CA GLN A 76 -18.19 4.07 -17.26
C GLN A 76 -19.35 5.08 -17.15
N TYR A 77 -19.46 5.82 -16.03
CA TYR A 77 -20.47 6.85 -15.85
C TYR A 77 -20.04 8.23 -16.37
N LEU A 78 -18.74 8.52 -16.40
CA LEU A 78 -18.21 9.82 -16.84
C LEU A 78 -17.98 9.87 -18.36
N GLU A 79 -17.55 8.78 -18.99
CA GLU A 79 -17.39 8.70 -20.46
C GLU A 79 -18.67 9.02 -21.26
N PRO A 80 -19.89 8.58 -20.87
CA PRO A 80 -21.11 9.03 -21.56
C PRO A 80 -21.43 10.51 -21.35
N PHE A 81 -20.72 11.22 -20.46
CA PHE A 81 -20.94 12.64 -20.15
C PHE A 81 -19.77 13.54 -20.58
N SER A 82 -18.79 13.05 -21.35
CA SER A 82 -17.79 13.94 -21.95
C SER A 82 -18.42 14.62 -23.17
N PRO A 83 -18.77 15.92 -23.14
CA PRO A 83 -19.09 16.61 -24.37
C PRO A 83 -17.81 16.62 -25.19
N ALA A 84 -17.85 16.04 -26.39
CA ALA A 84 -16.78 16.15 -27.36
C ALA A 84 -16.39 17.63 -27.49
N THR A 85 -15.13 17.95 -27.18
CA THR A 85 -14.50 19.20 -27.60
C THR A 85 -13.87 18.96 -28.97
#